data_AF-A0A3D3JDR8-F1
#
_entry.id   AF-A0A3D3JDR8-F1
#
_cell.length_a   1.000
_cell.length_b   1.000
_cell.length_c   1.000
_cell.angle_alpha   90.00
_cell.angle_beta   90.00
_cell.angle_gamma   90.00
#
_symmetry.space_group_name_H-M   'P 1'
#
loop_
_entity.id
_entity.type
_entity.pdbx_description
1 polymer ?
#
loop_
_entity_poly.entity_id
_entity_poly.type
_entity_poly.pdbx_seq_one_letter_code
_entity_poly.pdbx_strand_id
1 'polypeptide(L)'
;MGWPYIHAGMELGETIPVNTGLGFTDDERLAFPPERLPLFSDVTLPWDSTSTLDRRIADFERRLRATDWFKRSSDDDDVIQLSGGGQSIVSYIRRCRSDRYGIIVVGNLGAESVLTTIAVPHDAGLRFIEPNDVIVKRSDLLSVTLGPWESVVVHALFDES
;
A
#
# COMPACT_ATOMS: atom_id res chain seq x y z
N MET A 1 10.01 -12.83 2.84
CA MET A 1 8.80 -12.17 3.32
C MET A 1 9.11 -10.87 4.04
N GLY A 2 8.76 -9.67 3.57
CA GLY A 2 8.45 -8.62 4.55
C GLY A 2 7.28 -9.11 5.43
N TRP A 3 7.36 -8.97 6.76
CA TRP A 3 6.25 -9.32 7.64
C TRP A 3 5.32 -8.12 7.78
N PRO A 4 4.08 -8.19 7.27
CA PRO A 4 3.11 -7.12 7.50
C PRO A 4 2.83 -7.06 9.01
N TYR A 5 2.81 -5.84 9.53
CA TYR A 5 2.59 -5.56 10.94
C TYR A 5 1.47 -4.54 11.08
N ILE A 6 0.53 -4.82 11.99
CA ILE A 6 -0.54 -3.90 12.38
C ILE A 6 -0.32 -3.58 13.85
N HIS A 7 -0.09 -2.30 14.15
CA HIS A 7 -0.02 -1.83 15.52
C HIS A 7 -1.43 -1.68 16.08
N ALA A 8 -1.67 -2.11 17.33
CA ALA A 8 -2.97 -1.98 17.98
C ALA A 8 -3.48 -0.52 17.94
N GLY A 9 -4.74 -0.34 17.55
CA GLY A 9 -5.37 0.95 17.34
C GLY A 9 -5.35 1.42 15.87
N MET A 10 -4.43 0.95 15.03
CA MET A 10 -4.38 1.31 13.61
C MET A 10 -5.65 0.85 12.88
N GLU A 11 -6.14 -0.34 13.20
CA GLU A 11 -7.38 -0.91 12.69
C GLU A 11 -8.62 -0.10 13.10
N LEU A 12 -8.52 0.65 14.20
CA LEU A 12 -9.57 1.54 14.69
C LEU A 12 -9.41 2.98 14.19
N GLY A 13 -8.32 3.29 13.46
CA GLY A 13 -8.01 4.65 13.04
C GLY A 13 -7.55 5.55 14.18
N GLU A 14 -6.92 4.98 15.22
CA GLU A 14 -6.29 5.76 16.29
C GLU A 14 -5.24 6.72 15.73
N THR A 15 -5.27 7.95 16.22
CA THR A 15 -4.34 9.03 15.83
C THR A 15 -3.52 9.55 17.00
N ILE A 16 -3.86 9.16 18.23
CA ILE A 16 -3.05 9.44 19.41
C ILE A 16 -1.86 8.46 19.44
N PRO A 17 -0.62 8.96 19.51
CA PRO A 17 0.54 8.07 19.57
C PRO A 17 0.61 7.33 20.91
N VAL A 18 1.17 6.13 20.90
CA VAL A 18 1.44 5.37 22.14
C VAL A 18 2.46 6.08 23.03
N ASN A 19 3.49 6.65 22.40
CA ASN A 19 4.54 7.43 23.03
C ASN A 19 5.22 8.35 22.01
N THR A 20 5.98 9.34 22.49
CA THR A 20 6.70 10.32 21.66
C THR A 20 8.21 10.05 21.52
N GLY A 21 8.64 8.78 21.66
CA GLY A 21 10.04 8.39 21.74
C GLY A 21 10.86 8.64 20.46
N LEU A 22 10.33 8.32 19.29
CA LEU A 22 11.03 8.45 18.00
C LEU A 22 10.21 9.25 16.99
N GLY A 23 10.87 10.15 16.25
CA GLY A 23 10.26 10.83 15.11
C GLY A 23 9.34 12.02 15.43
N PHE A 24 9.25 12.45 16.70
CA PHE A 24 8.47 13.63 17.12
C PHE A 24 9.35 14.87 17.24
N THR A 25 8.82 16.01 16.81
CA THR A 25 9.35 17.34 17.09
C THR A 25 9.08 17.76 18.53
N ASP A 26 9.75 18.81 19.00
CA ASP A 26 9.55 19.31 20.36
C ASP A 26 8.13 19.85 20.59
N ASP A 27 7.55 20.51 19.58
CA ASP A 27 6.17 21.01 19.64
C ASP A 27 5.15 19.86 19.72
N GLU A 28 5.37 18.76 19.00
CA GLU A 28 4.51 17.58 19.08
C GLU A 28 4.67 16.87 20.43
N ARG A 29 5.88 16.80 20.99
CA ARG A 29 6.11 16.27 22.35
C ARG A 29 5.35 17.05 23.41
N LEU A 30 5.28 18.38 23.26
CA LEU A 30 4.48 19.24 24.14
C LEU A 30 2.98 19.02 23.95
N ALA A 31 2.53 18.75 22.71
CA ALA A 31 1.12 18.45 22.42
C ALA A 31 0.65 17.08 22.95
N PHE A 32 1.57 16.12 23.10
CA PHE A 32 1.33 14.77 23.60
C PHE A 32 2.10 14.47 24.90
N PRO A 33 1.70 15.10 26.03
CA PRO A 33 2.31 14.84 27.33
C PRO A 33 1.98 13.43 27.85
N PRO A 34 2.77 12.88 28.80
CA PRO A 34 2.63 11.51 29.32
C PRO A 34 1.22 11.13 29.76
N GLU A 35 0.45 12.07 30.33
CA GLU A 35 -0.91 11.85 30.83
C GLU A 35 -1.92 11.54 29.71
N ARG A 36 -1.55 11.79 28.44
CA ARG A 36 -2.35 11.47 27.24
C ARG A 36 -1.83 10.24 26.49
N LEU A 37 -0.72 9.66 26.92
CA LEU A 37 0.00 8.62 26.18
C LEU A 37 -0.27 7.23 26.80
N PRO A 38 -0.76 6.25 26.02
CA PRO A 38 -1.04 4.89 26.48
C PRO A 38 0.14 4.17 27.14
N LEU A 39 1.39 4.54 26.82
CA LEU A 39 2.57 3.95 27.47
C LEU A 39 2.69 4.33 28.96
N PHE A 40 2.14 5.48 29.35
CA PHE A 40 2.34 6.07 30.68
C PHE A 40 1.05 6.28 31.45
N SER A 41 -0.10 6.07 30.82
CA SER A 41 -1.41 6.39 31.39
C SER A 41 -2.50 5.49 30.86
N ASP A 42 -3.57 5.34 31.63
CA ASP A 42 -4.73 4.54 31.27
C ASP A 42 -5.56 5.26 30.21
N VAL A 43 -5.30 4.94 28.95
CA VAL A 43 -6.02 5.47 27.78
C VAL A 43 -6.74 4.33 27.08
N THR A 44 -8.02 4.55 26.76
CA THR A 44 -8.84 3.56 26.07
C THR A 44 -8.76 3.78 24.56
N LEU A 45 -8.54 2.70 23.80
CA LEU A 45 -8.63 2.73 22.34
C LEU A 45 -10.05 3.10 21.88
N PRO A 46 -10.22 3.69 20.68
CA PRO A 46 -11.51 4.18 20.19
C PRO A 46 -12.37 3.04 19.62
N TRP A 47 -12.72 2.08 20.47
CA TRP A 47 -13.54 0.91 20.12
C TRP A 47 -14.93 1.29 19.59
N ASP A 48 -15.48 2.41 20.05
CA ASP A 48 -16.78 2.93 19.60
C ASP A 48 -16.67 3.82 18.33
N SER A 49 -15.49 3.88 17.70
CA SER A 49 -15.32 4.64 16.47
C SER A 49 -16.19 4.09 15.33
N THR A 50 -16.60 4.98 14.43
CA THR A 50 -17.26 4.60 13.16
C THR A 50 -16.23 4.26 12.07
N SER A 51 -14.97 4.01 12.45
CA SER A 51 -13.93 3.63 11.50
C SER A 51 -14.28 2.30 10.83
N THR A 52 -13.86 2.17 9.58
CA THR A 52 -14.02 0.93 8.80
C THR A 52 -12.67 0.34 8.39
N LEU A 53 -11.59 0.83 8.98
CA LEU A 53 -10.23 0.43 8.62
C LEU A 53 -9.97 -1.03 8.92
N ASP A 54 -10.48 -1.56 10.04
CA ASP A 54 -10.49 -2.98 10.38
C ASP A 54 -10.99 -3.86 9.23
N ARG A 55 -12.17 -3.54 8.68
CA ARG A 55 -12.78 -4.28 7.57
C ARG A 55 -11.99 -4.11 6.29
N ARG A 56 -11.55 -2.89 5.98
CA ARG A 56 -10.74 -2.60 4.79
C ARG A 56 -9.41 -3.35 4.81
N ILE A 57 -8.75 -3.42 5.96
CA ILE A 57 -7.51 -4.17 6.17
C ILE A 57 -7.78 -5.67 6.00
N ALA A 58 -8.81 -6.20 6.66
CA ALA A 58 -9.18 -7.61 6.54
C ALA A 58 -9.54 -8.02 5.10
N ASP A 59 -10.27 -7.18 4.38
CA ASP A 59 -10.65 -7.43 2.98
C ASP A 59 -9.46 -7.28 2.03
N PHE A 60 -8.54 -6.36 2.29
CA PHE A 60 -7.28 -6.26 1.55
C PHE A 60 -6.42 -7.51 1.75
N GLU A 61 -6.24 -7.92 3.01
CA GLU A 61 -5.42 -9.09 3.36
C GLU A 61 -6.00 -10.38 2.77
N ARG A 62 -7.32 -10.59 2.90
CA ARG A 62 -8.00 -11.75 2.34
C ARG A 62 -7.83 -11.84 0.83
N ARG A 63 -7.99 -10.72 0.12
CA ARG A 63 -7.79 -10.66 -1.33
C ARG A 63 -6.34 -10.96 -1.69
N LEU A 64 -5.37 -10.34 -1.01
CA LEU A 64 -3.95 -10.54 -1.28
C LEU A 64 -3.52 -11.99 -1.05
N ARG A 65 -3.96 -12.63 0.04
CA ARG A 65 -3.65 -14.04 0.33
C ARG A 65 -4.24 -15.03 -0.66
N ALA A 66 -5.38 -14.70 -1.25
CA ALA A 66 -6.03 -15.57 -2.23
C ALA A 66 -5.23 -15.69 -3.53
N THR A 67 -4.36 -14.70 -3.81
CA THR A 67 -3.59 -14.59 -5.05
C THR A 67 -2.52 -15.68 -5.18
N ASP A 68 -2.21 -16.03 -6.43
CA ASP A 68 -1.09 -16.92 -6.71
C ASP A 68 0.26 -16.23 -6.48
N TRP A 69 0.35 -14.92 -6.70
CA TRP A 69 1.55 -14.15 -6.37
C TRP A 69 1.92 -14.32 -4.90
N PHE A 70 0.99 -14.09 -3.96
CA PHE A 70 1.29 -14.15 -2.52
C PHE A 70 1.78 -15.55 -2.09
N LYS A 71 1.24 -16.61 -2.70
CA LYS A 71 1.64 -18.00 -2.41
C LYS A 71 3.06 -18.33 -2.91
N ARG A 72 3.59 -17.56 -3.86
CA ARG A 72 4.85 -17.84 -4.57
C ARG A 72 5.94 -16.81 -4.30
N SER A 73 5.55 -15.61 -3.87
CA SER A 73 6.45 -14.49 -3.59
C SER A 73 7.48 -14.83 -2.52
N SER A 74 8.70 -14.34 -2.73
CA SER A 74 9.81 -14.50 -1.79
C SER A 74 10.59 -13.19 -1.62
N ASP A 75 11.63 -13.19 -0.79
CA ASP A 75 12.55 -12.05 -0.67
C ASP A 75 13.46 -11.88 -1.90
N ASP A 76 13.53 -12.90 -2.74
CA ASP A 76 14.31 -12.87 -3.99
C ASP A 76 13.51 -12.33 -5.17
N ASP A 77 12.26 -11.90 -4.96
CA ASP A 77 11.43 -11.27 -5.98
C ASP A 77 12.13 -10.04 -6.58
N ASP A 78 11.95 -9.84 -7.88
CA ASP A 78 12.44 -8.65 -8.56
C ASP A 78 11.48 -7.49 -8.32
N VAL A 79 12.02 -6.37 -7.82
CA VAL A 79 11.28 -5.12 -7.62
C VAL A 79 11.74 -4.10 -8.65
N ILE A 80 10.83 -3.71 -9.54
CA ILE A 80 11.12 -2.84 -10.68
C ILE A 80 10.31 -1.55 -10.48
N GLN A 81 11.01 -0.46 -10.20
CA GLN A 81 10.39 0.86 -10.12
C GLN A 81 9.82 1.25 -11.49
N LEU A 82 8.58 1.74 -11.50
CA LEU A 82 7.96 2.29 -12.71
C LEU A 82 8.21 3.80 -12.81
N SER A 83 8.24 4.31 -14.03
CA SER A 83 8.49 5.72 -14.33
C SER A 83 7.20 6.45 -14.72
N GLY A 84 7.14 7.75 -14.45
CA GLY A 84 5.94 8.58 -14.66
C GLY A 84 5.21 8.87 -13.34
N GLY A 85 3.90 9.10 -13.39
CA GLY A 85 3.11 9.29 -12.17
C GLY A 85 3.07 10.73 -11.61
N GLY A 86 4.18 11.47 -11.65
CA GLY A 86 4.34 12.75 -10.96
C GLY A 86 4.91 12.58 -9.55
N GLN A 87 5.16 13.69 -8.83
CA GLN A 87 5.92 13.66 -7.57
C GLN A 87 5.22 12.94 -6.41
N SER A 88 3.89 12.91 -6.40
CA SER A 88 3.11 12.24 -5.34
C SER A 88 2.91 10.75 -5.58
N ILE A 89 3.32 10.22 -6.74
CA ILE A 89 3.04 8.84 -7.12
C ILE A 89 4.24 7.94 -6.84
N VAL A 90 3.97 6.85 -6.12
CA VAL A 90 4.89 5.73 -5.98
C VAL A 90 4.33 4.57 -6.77
N SER A 91 5.14 3.97 -7.65
CA SER A 91 4.70 2.82 -8.44
C SER A 91 5.83 1.85 -8.73
N TYR A 92 5.54 0.56 -8.60
CA TYR A 92 6.50 -0.50 -8.87
C TYR A 92 5.81 -1.80 -9.29
N ILE A 93 6.57 -2.65 -9.97
CA ILE A 93 6.26 -4.06 -10.17
C ILE A 93 7.03 -4.86 -9.13
N ARG A 94 6.38 -5.86 -8.56
CA ARG A 94 7.06 -6.95 -7.85
C ARG A 94 6.76 -8.27 -8.54
N ARG A 95 7.78 -8.87 -9.14
CA ARG A 95 7.70 -10.12 -9.91
C ARG A 95 8.36 -11.26 -9.14
N CYS A 96 7.69 -12.41 -9.07
CA CYS A 96 8.32 -13.62 -8.57
C CYS A 96 9.46 -14.03 -9.51
N ARG A 97 10.70 -14.12 -9.01
CA ARG A 97 11.86 -14.46 -9.86
C ARG A 97 11.77 -15.88 -10.44
N SER A 98 11.21 -16.80 -9.65
CA SER A 98 11.08 -18.22 -10.01
C SER A 98 9.81 -18.55 -10.79
N ASP A 99 8.97 -17.56 -11.09
CA ASP A 99 7.65 -17.79 -11.67
C ASP A 99 7.21 -16.62 -12.58
N ARG A 100 6.05 -16.77 -13.18
CA ARG A 100 5.43 -15.76 -14.05
C ARG A 100 4.46 -14.85 -13.32
N TYR A 101 4.23 -15.02 -12.03
CA TYR A 101 3.29 -14.21 -11.25
C TYR A 101 3.94 -12.96 -10.67
N GLY A 102 3.18 -11.88 -10.59
CA GLY A 102 3.60 -10.66 -9.92
C GLY A 102 2.43 -9.74 -9.61
N ILE A 103 2.77 -8.60 -9.02
CA ILE A 103 1.84 -7.51 -8.76
C ILE A 103 2.40 -6.19 -9.28
N ILE A 104 1.50 -5.29 -9.59
CA ILE A 104 1.78 -3.87 -9.78
C ILE A 104 1.16 -3.13 -8.62
N VAL A 105 1.96 -2.28 -7.99
CA VAL A 105 1.51 -1.39 -6.93
C VAL A 105 1.61 0.04 -7.44
N VAL A 106 0.52 0.80 -7.29
CA VAL A 106 0.49 2.23 -7.56
C VAL A 106 -0.19 2.91 -6.38
N GLY A 107 0.48 3.90 -5.78
CA GLY A 107 -0.04 4.66 -4.65
C GLY A 107 0.13 6.16 -4.85
N ASN A 108 -0.86 6.93 -4.42
CA ASN A 108 -0.82 8.37 -4.33
C ASN A 108 -0.54 8.78 -2.89
N LEU A 109 0.64 9.35 -2.66
CA LEU A 109 1.07 9.91 -1.37
C LEU A 109 0.74 11.41 -1.25
N GLY A 110 -0.12 11.91 -2.14
CA GLY A 110 -0.60 13.29 -2.13
C GLY A 110 -1.95 13.43 -1.45
N ALA A 111 -2.24 14.66 -1.02
CA ALA A 111 -3.53 15.06 -0.44
C ALA A 111 -4.61 15.37 -1.48
N GLU A 112 -4.27 15.33 -2.77
CA GLU A 112 -5.18 15.60 -3.89
C GLU A 112 -5.37 14.35 -4.75
N SER A 113 -6.56 14.23 -5.34
CA SER A 113 -6.82 13.20 -6.36
C SER A 113 -5.97 13.45 -7.60
N VAL A 114 -5.51 12.38 -8.25
CA VAL A 114 -4.64 12.45 -9.41
C VAL A 114 -5.07 11.48 -10.50
N LEU A 115 -5.14 11.98 -11.73
CA LEU A 115 -5.18 11.18 -12.94
C LEU A 115 -3.78 11.20 -13.55
N THR A 116 -3.15 10.05 -13.67
CA THR A 116 -1.77 9.96 -14.14
C THR A 116 -1.54 8.83 -15.12
N THR A 117 -0.37 8.87 -15.76
CA THR A 117 0.10 7.81 -16.64
C THR A 117 1.47 7.31 -16.16
N ILE A 118 1.61 5.99 -16.11
CA ILE A 118 2.81 5.30 -15.66
C ILE A 118 3.30 4.42 -16.80
N ALA A 119 4.59 4.52 -17.12
CA ALA A 119 5.22 3.68 -18.12
C ALA A 119 5.57 2.31 -17.53
N VAL A 120 5.19 1.27 -18.26
CA VAL A 120 5.55 -0.12 -17.98
C VAL A 120 6.68 -0.50 -18.93
N PRO A 121 7.74 -1.17 -18.45
CA PRO A 121 8.78 -1.69 -19.33
C PRO A 121 8.18 -2.60 -20.41
N HIS A 122 8.44 -2.28 -21.68
CA HIS A 122 7.93 -3.00 -22.86
C HIS A 122 8.29 -4.50 -22.84
N ASP A 123 9.39 -4.85 -22.17
CA ASP A 123 9.98 -6.20 -22.17
C ASP A 123 9.38 -7.14 -21.11
N ALA A 124 8.32 -6.72 -20.40
CA ALA A 124 7.79 -7.47 -19.26
C ALA A 124 6.82 -8.61 -19.64
N GLY A 125 6.36 -8.71 -20.90
CA GLY A 125 5.35 -9.72 -21.27
C GLY A 125 4.07 -9.62 -20.41
N LEU A 126 3.73 -8.39 -19.99
CA LEU A 126 2.79 -8.14 -18.92
C LEU A 126 1.34 -8.34 -19.38
N ARG A 127 0.65 -9.31 -18.79
CA ARG A 127 -0.79 -9.56 -18.95
C ARG A 127 -1.51 -9.34 -17.63
N PHE A 128 -2.55 -8.51 -17.64
CA PHE A 128 -3.40 -8.33 -16.48
C PHE A 128 -4.35 -9.50 -16.30
N ILE A 129 -4.42 -10.00 -15.07
CA ILE A 129 -5.27 -11.16 -14.73
C ILE A 129 -6.72 -10.72 -14.52
N GLU A 130 -6.95 -9.45 -14.16
CA GLU A 130 -8.29 -8.93 -13.90
C GLU A 130 -8.44 -7.53 -14.53
N PRO A 131 -9.59 -7.23 -15.17
CA PRO A 131 -9.96 -5.85 -15.44
C PRO A 131 -10.13 -5.11 -14.11
N ASN A 132 -9.57 -3.91 -14.00
CA ASN A 132 -9.75 -3.04 -12.85
C ASN A 132 -10.27 -1.69 -13.36
N ASP A 133 -11.36 -1.20 -12.77
CA ASP A 133 -11.96 0.09 -13.14
C ASP A 133 -11.02 1.28 -12.88
N VAL A 134 -9.97 1.05 -12.08
CA VAL A 134 -8.99 2.05 -11.66
C VAL A 134 -7.75 2.11 -12.57
N ILE A 135 -7.38 1.00 -13.22
CA ILE A 135 -6.18 0.91 -14.07
C ILE A 135 -6.54 0.44 -15.47
N VAL A 136 -6.25 1.28 -16.45
CA VAL A 136 -6.43 0.97 -17.86
C VAL A 136 -5.07 0.84 -18.55
N LYS A 137 -4.76 -0.35 -19.07
CA LYS A 137 -3.59 -0.56 -19.95
C LYS A 137 -3.86 0.01 -21.32
N ARG A 138 -2.93 0.82 -21.84
CA ARG A 138 -2.88 1.22 -23.26
C ARG A 138 -1.45 1.07 -23.75
N SER A 139 -1.17 0.00 -24.51
CA SER A 139 0.20 -0.40 -24.87
C SER A 139 1.07 -0.56 -23.61
N ASP A 140 2.13 0.24 -23.49
CA ASP A 140 3.11 0.21 -22.40
C ASP A 140 2.82 1.27 -21.35
N LEU A 141 1.61 1.82 -21.33
CA LEU A 141 1.17 2.84 -20.40
C LEU A 141 0.01 2.33 -19.55
N LEU A 142 0.06 2.63 -18.26
CA LEU A 142 -1.06 2.48 -17.32
C LEU A 142 -1.63 3.86 -17.06
N SER A 143 -2.89 4.06 -17.43
CA SER A 143 -3.65 5.20 -16.94
C SER A 143 -4.29 4.82 -15.61
N VAL A 144 -4.04 5.61 -14.58
CA VAL A 144 -4.49 5.35 -13.21
C VAL A 144 -5.15 6.60 -12.64
N THR A 145 -6.32 6.42 -12.03
CA THR A 145 -6.98 7.47 -11.25
C THR A 145 -6.92 7.08 -9.78
N LEU A 146 -6.31 7.90 -8.92
CA LEU A 146 -6.24 7.65 -7.48
C LEU A 146 -6.77 8.85 -6.72
N GLY A 147 -7.59 8.59 -5.71
CA GLY A 147 -7.90 9.56 -4.67
C GLY A 147 -6.67 9.89 -3.80
N PRO A 148 -6.82 10.83 -2.86
CA PRO A 148 -5.76 11.17 -1.92
C PRO A 148 -5.45 9.98 -1.00
N TRP A 149 -4.16 9.71 -0.78
CA TRP A 149 -3.69 8.60 0.07
C TRP A 149 -4.18 7.21 -0.36
N GLU A 150 -4.65 7.08 -1.61
CA GLU A 150 -5.17 5.84 -2.15
C GLU A 150 -4.06 5.01 -2.81
N SER A 151 -4.20 3.69 -2.75
CA SER A 151 -3.34 2.77 -3.50
C SER A 151 -4.15 1.65 -4.13
N VAL A 152 -3.61 1.11 -5.21
CA VAL A 152 -4.16 -0.02 -5.94
C VAL A 152 -3.07 -1.07 -6.15
N VAL A 153 -3.47 -2.33 -6.00
CA VAL A 153 -2.64 -3.50 -6.29
C VAL A 153 -3.32 -4.28 -7.41
N VAL A 154 -2.60 -4.52 -8.49
CA VAL A 154 -3.09 -5.26 -9.67
C VAL A 154 -2.26 -6.51 -9.85
N HIS A 155 -2.92 -7.65 -10.03
CA HIS A 155 -2.21 -8.89 -10.30
C HIS A 155 -1.84 -8.96 -11.78
N ALA A 156 -0.62 -9.42 -12.02
CA ALA A 156 -0.08 -9.54 -13.36
C ALA A 156 0.60 -10.88 -13.57
N LEU A 157 0.53 -11.34 -14.81
CA LEU A 157 1.38 -12.38 -15.35
C LEU A 157 2.44 -11.74 -16.22
N PHE A 158 3.63 -12.32 -16.17
CA PHE A 158 4.76 -11.99 -17.03
C PHE A 158 4.88 -13.15 -18.04
N ASP A 159 5.33 -12.86 -19.26
CA ASP A 159 5.64 -13.94 -20.19
C ASP A 159 6.90 -14.68 -19.71
N GLU A 160 6.98 -15.99 -19.96
CA GLU A 160 8.16 -16.78 -19.64
C GLU A 160 9.29 -16.35 -20.58
N SER A 161 10.46 -16.03 -20.00
CA SER A 161 11.69 -15.70 -20.73
C SER A 161 12.31 -16.93 -21.36
#